data_AF-A0A4V2KAB7-F1
#
_entry.id   AF-A0A4V2KAB7-F1
#
_cell.length_a   1.000
_cell.length_b   1.000
_cell.length_c   1.000
_cell.angle_alpha   90.00
_cell.angle_beta   90.00
_cell.angle_gamma   90.00
#
_symmetry.space_group_name_H-M   'P 1'
#
loop_
_entity.id
_entity.type
_entity.pdbx_description
1 polymer ?
#
loop_
_entity_poly.entity_id
_entity_poly.type
_entity_poly.pdbx_seq_one_letter_code
_entity_poly.pdbx_strand_id
1 'polypeptide(L)'
;MVIALLALLVVLALWIRHTRNRRPPVPSVANAERLLAFFAQPERYAGQPIEQVFEHIGRVPPCDDWDWGRLVYEWRDQQLRLRIITQSGMVICAERLDPLDTSRFGSVLETFWARDETA
;
A
#
# COMPACT_ATOMS: atom_id res chain seq x y z
N MET A 1 27.04 -4.41 -37.10
CA MET A 1 25.64 -4.70 -36.72
C MET A 1 25.45 -5.01 -35.22
N VAL A 2 26.40 -5.66 -34.54
CA VAL A 2 26.25 -6.04 -33.11
C VAL A 2 26.14 -4.84 -32.14
N ILE A 3 26.85 -3.74 -32.42
CA ILE A 3 26.88 -2.55 -31.55
C ILE A 3 25.51 -1.85 -31.48
N ALA A 4 24.77 -1.81 -32.59
CA ALA A 4 23.45 -1.18 -32.66
C ALA A 4 22.40 -1.95 -31.83
N LEU A 5 22.49 -3.28 -31.79
CA LEU A 5 21.59 -4.12 -31.01
C LEU A 5 21.81 -3.94 -29.50
N LEU A 6 23.08 -3.85 -29.07
CA LEU A 6 23.42 -3.60 -27.66
C LEU A 6 22.93 -2.22 -27.20
N ALA A 7 23.10 -1.19 -28.03
CA ALA A 7 22.59 0.15 -27.73
C ALA A 7 21.06 0.16 -27.58
N LEU A 8 20.34 -0.55 -28.45
CA LEU A 8 18.89 -0.67 -28.37
C LEU A 8 18.44 -1.38 -27.08
N LEU A 9 19.12 -2.45 -26.68
CA LEU A 9 18.81 -3.17 -25.44
C LEU A 9 19.08 -2.32 -24.19
N VAL A 10 20.14 -1.51 -24.19
CA VAL A 10 20.43 -0.57 -23.09
C VAL A 10 19.36 0.51 -23.01
N VAL A 11 18.95 1.10 -24.13
CA VAL A 11 17.86 2.10 -24.16
C VAL A 11 16.55 1.47 -23.70
N LEU A 12 16.25 0.23 -24.11
CA LEU A 12 15.06 -0.49 -23.67
C LEU A 12 15.09 -0.79 -22.16
N ALA A 13 16.24 -1.23 -21.64
CA ALA A 13 16.42 -1.49 -20.20
C ALA A 13 16.32 -0.21 -19.37
N LEU A 14 16.89 0.90 -19.85
CA LEU A 14 16.78 2.21 -19.22
C LEU A 14 15.36 2.75 -19.29
N TRP A 15 14.65 2.54 -20.41
CA TRP A 15 13.26 2.91 -20.56
C TRP A 15 12.35 2.09 -19.65
N ILE A 16 12.54 0.77 -19.56
CA ILE A 16 11.82 -0.12 -18.62
C ILE A 16 12.11 0.27 -17.17
N ARG A 17 13.37 0.60 -16.84
CA ARG A 17 13.74 1.09 -15.51
C ARG A 17 13.11 2.44 -15.22
N HIS A 18 13.07 3.35 -16.20
CA HIS A 18 12.45 4.66 -16.06
C HIS A 18 10.92 4.56 -15.91
N THR A 19 10.26 3.69 -16.67
CA THR A 19 8.81 3.44 -16.53
C THR A 19 8.47 2.71 -15.23
N ARG A 20 9.33 1.78 -14.75
CA ARG A 20 9.19 1.17 -13.42
C ARG A 20 9.46 2.14 -12.27
N ASN A 21 10.39 3.07 -12.42
CA ASN A 21 10.72 4.07 -11.40
C ASN A 21 9.83 5.30 -11.42
N ARG A 22 8.92 5.42 -12.39
CA ARG A 22 7.76 6.28 -12.23
C ARG A 22 6.89 5.62 -11.18
N ARG A 23 7.19 5.91 -9.91
CA ARG A 23 6.19 5.82 -8.84
C ARG A 23 4.94 6.48 -9.44
N PRO A 24 3.81 5.77 -9.54
CA PRO A 24 2.58 6.45 -9.91
C PRO A 24 2.49 7.67 -9.00
N PRO A 25 2.15 8.87 -9.52
CA PRO A 25 1.89 10.00 -8.65
C PRO A 25 0.96 9.47 -7.57
N VAL A 26 1.38 9.60 -6.30
CA VAL A 26 0.55 9.19 -5.17
C VAL A 26 -0.79 9.85 -5.46
N PRO A 27 -1.86 9.07 -5.73
CA PRO A 27 -3.15 9.66 -6.06
C PRO A 27 -3.43 10.66 -4.95
N SER A 28 -3.71 11.92 -5.32
CA SER A 28 -3.95 12.99 -4.34
C SER A 28 -4.82 12.39 -3.27
N VAL A 29 -4.24 12.26 -2.08
CA VAL A 29 -4.70 11.41 -0.99
C VAL A 29 -6.20 11.63 -0.91
N ALA A 30 -7.00 10.56 -1.04
CA ALA A 30 -8.41 10.66 -0.67
C ALA A 30 -8.41 11.40 0.68
N ASN A 31 -9.04 12.59 0.76
CA ASN A 31 -8.90 13.53 1.88
C ASN A 31 -8.75 12.75 3.20
N ALA A 32 -7.75 13.06 4.04
CA ALA A 32 -7.46 12.30 5.26
C ALA A 32 -8.73 12.00 6.08
N GLU A 33 -9.67 12.95 6.11
CA GLU A 33 -11.00 12.77 6.71
C GLU A 33 -11.83 11.67 6.04
N ARG A 34 -11.85 11.59 4.71
CA ARG A 34 -12.55 10.54 3.95
C ARG A 34 -11.94 9.16 4.24
N LEU A 35 -10.61 9.08 4.36
CA LEU A 35 -9.95 7.82 4.73
C LEU A 35 -10.35 7.40 6.14
N LEU A 36 -10.24 8.30 7.12
CA LEU A 36 -10.65 8.02 8.50
C LEU A 36 -12.13 7.66 8.61
N ALA A 37 -13.02 8.34 7.88
CA ALA A 37 -14.45 8.03 7.85
C ALA A 37 -14.75 6.65 7.25
N PHE A 38 -13.94 6.18 6.29
CA PHE A 38 -14.04 4.82 5.76
C PHE A 38 -13.61 3.79 6.82
N PHE A 39 -12.49 4.02 7.50
CA PHE A 39 -11.96 3.09 8.51
C PHE A 39 -12.72 3.10 9.85
N ALA A 40 -13.59 4.09 10.08
CA ALA A 40 -14.52 4.09 11.21
C ALA A 40 -15.63 3.01 11.11
N GLN A 41 -15.77 2.34 9.96
CA GLN A 41 -16.79 1.32 9.69
C GLN A 41 -16.12 -0.01 9.32
N PRO A 42 -15.74 -0.86 10.30
CA PRO A 42 -15.05 -2.12 10.07
C PRO A 42 -15.72 -3.03 9.04
N GLU A 43 -17.05 -3.07 8.99
CA GLU A 43 -17.83 -3.86 8.03
C GLU A 43 -17.49 -3.59 6.55
N ARG A 44 -16.88 -2.43 6.24
CA ARG A 44 -16.48 -2.07 4.88
C ARG A 44 -15.15 -2.67 4.44
N TYR A 45 -14.32 -3.16 5.37
CA TYR A 45 -12.97 -3.62 5.04
C TYR A 45 -12.53 -4.86 5.82
N ALA A 46 -13.00 -5.07 7.05
CA ALA A 46 -12.64 -6.20 7.90
C ALA A 46 -12.97 -7.53 7.22
N GLY A 47 -11.95 -8.36 6.98
CA GLY A 47 -12.11 -9.64 6.29
C GLY A 47 -12.59 -9.52 4.85
N GLN A 48 -12.55 -8.33 4.23
CA GLN A 48 -12.88 -8.14 2.82
C GLN A 48 -11.63 -8.33 1.93
N PRO A 49 -11.81 -8.63 0.63
CA PRO A 49 -10.73 -8.55 -0.34
C PRO A 49 -10.17 -7.12 -0.42
N ILE A 50 -8.85 -6.99 -0.49
CA ILE A 50 -8.19 -5.68 -0.59
C ILE A 50 -8.62 -4.90 -1.83
N GLU A 51 -9.02 -5.58 -2.90
CA GLU A 51 -9.54 -4.99 -4.13
C GLU A 51 -10.77 -4.11 -3.86
N GLN A 52 -11.68 -4.52 -2.97
CA GLN A 52 -12.85 -3.72 -2.60
C GLN A 52 -12.44 -2.45 -1.85
N VAL A 53 -11.40 -2.52 -1.02
CA VAL A 53 -10.86 -1.34 -0.34
C VAL A 53 -10.26 -0.37 -1.37
N PHE A 54 -9.51 -0.89 -2.34
CA PHE A 54 -8.91 -0.07 -3.40
C PHE A 54 -9.94 0.70 -4.23
N GLU A 55 -11.13 0.15 -4.45
CA GLU A 55 -12.23 0.87 -5.12
C GLU A 55 -12.67 2.13 -4.37
N HIS A 56 -12.55 2.15 -3.04
CA HIS A 56 -13.04 3.25 -2.20
C HIS A 56 -11.99 4.31 -1.93
N ILE A 57 -10.74 3.89 -1.70
CA ILE A 57 -9.66 4.74 -1.18
C ILE A 57 -8.44 4.82 -2.11
N GLY A 58 -8.51 4.19 -3.28
CA GLY A 58 -7.44 4.16 -4.27
C GLY A 58 -6.40 3.07 -3.99
N ARG A 59 -5.75 2.63 -5.07
CA ARG A 59 -4.76 1.54 -5.03
C ARG A 59 -3.35 2.06 -4.72
N VAL A 60 -2.64 1.34 -3.86
CA VAL A 60 -1.21 1.52 -3.60
C VAL A 60 -0.46 0.20 -3.82
N PRO A 61 0.82 0.23 -4.22
CA PRO A 61 1.64 -0.98 -4.26
C PRO A 61 1.88 -1.50 -2.83
N PRO A 62 2.05 -2.82 -2.65
CA PRO A 62 2.44 -3.37 -1.35
C PRO A 62 3.88 -2.97 -1.00
N CYS A 63 4.16 -2.80 0.29
CA CYS A 63 5.48 -2.43 0.82
C CYS A 63 6.26 -3.62 1.44
N ASP A 64 5.61 -4.75 1.69
CA ASP A 64 6.24 -5.98 2.19
C ASP A 64 5.50 -7.22 1.67
N ASP A 65 6.26 -8.21 1.19
CA ASP A 65 5.82 -9.49 0.61
C ASP A 65 6.56 -10.72 1.17
N TRP A 66 7.34 -10.53 2.25
CA TRP A 66 8.30 -11.53 2.71
C TRP A 66 7.68 -12.71 3.49
N ASP A 67 6.36 -12.68 3.71
CA ASP A 67 5.64 -13.67 4.49
C ASP A 67 4.51 -14.26 3.64
N TRP A 68 4.44 -15.59 3.54
CA TRP A 68 3.67 -16.33 2.53
C TRP A 68 2.20 -15.90 2.43
N GLY A 69 1.90 -15.03 1.47
CA GLY A 69 0.55 -14.51 1.22
C GLY A 69 0.16 -13.31 2.09
N ARG A 70 1.04 -12.84 2.98
CA ARG A 70 0.85 -11.61 3.74
C ARG A 70 1.38 -10.42 2.93
N LEU A 71 0.53 -9.42 2.74
CA LEU A 71 0.93 -8.18 2.07
C LEU A 71 0.55 -6.97 2.92
N VAL A 72 1.45 -5.99 2.95
CA VAL A 72 1.24 -4.72 3.66
C VAL A 72 1.06 -3.59 2.63
N TYR A 73 0.02 -2.78 2.80
CA TYR A 73 -0.30 -1.63 1.96
C TYR A 73 -0.27 -0.37 2.81
N GLU A 74 0.43 0.67 2.34
CA GLU A 74 0.59 1.92 3.08
C GLU A 74 0.14 3.14 2.26
N TRP A 75 -0.74 3.95 2.85
CA TRP A 75 -1.08 5.28 2.36
C TRP A 75 -0.39 6.29 3.26
N ARG A 76 0.42 7.18 2.68
CA ARG A 76 1.21 8.15 3.44
C ARG A 76 1.10 9.55 2.86
N ASP A 77 0.84 10.50 3.74
CA ASP A 77 0.89 11.95 3.53
C ASP A 77 1.46 12.65 4.77
N GLN A 78 1.64 13.97 4.71
CA GLN A 78 2.11 14.80 5.81
C GLN A 78 1.21 14.72 7.06
N GLN A 79 -0.09 14.46 6.88
CA GLN A 79 -1.08 14.46 7.96
C GLN A 79 -1.57 13.06 8.35
N LEU A 80 -1.32 12.05 7.52
CA LEU A 80 -1.91 10.73 7.70
C LEU A 80 -0.98 9.63 7.20
N ARG A 81 -0.83 8.58 8.01
CA ARG A 81 -0.19 7.34 7.62
C ARG A 81 -1.10 6.19 8.00
N LEU A 82 -1.54 5.42 7.02
CA LEU A 82 -2.44 4.28 7.19
C LEU A 82 -1.78 3.02 6.68
N ARG A 83 -1.94 1.94 7.43
CA ARG A 83 -1.44 0.62 7.08
C ARG A 83 -2.60 -0.37 7.04
N ILE A 84 -2.68 -1.13 5.96
CA ILE A 84 -3.53 -2.32 5.88
C ILE A 84 -2.64 -3.54 5.72
N ILE A 85 -2.91 -4.56 6.51
CA ILE A 85 -2.26 -5.86 6.42
C ILE A 85 -3.28 -6.85 5.90
N THR A 86 -2.87 -7.66 4.93
CA THR A 86 -3.70 -8.69 4.31
C THR A 86 -3.05 -10.06 4.46
N GLN A 87 -3.85 -11.12 4.39
CA GLN A 87 -3.41 -12.51 4.26
C GLN A 87 -4.23 -13.18 3.15
N SER A 88 -3.56 -13.77 2.16
CA SER A 88 -4.20 -14.35 0.97
C SER A 88 -5.17 -13.38 0.27
N GLY A 89 -4.82 -12.09 0.22
CA GLY A 89 -5.64 -11.02 -0.38
C GLY A 89 -6.74 -10.46 0.52
N MET A 90 -7.00 -11.05 1.68
CA MET A 90 -8.05 -10.64 2.60
C MET A 90 -7.49 -9.72 3.68
N VAL A 91 -8.20 -8.64 4.02
CA VAL A 91 -7.79 -7.71 5.08
C VAL A 91 -7.84 -8.40 6.45
N ILE A 92 -6.72 -8.37 7.16
CA ILE A 92 -6.57 -8.93 8.52
C ILE A 92 -6.25 -7.88 9.57
N CYS A 93 -5.82 -6.68 9.17
CA CYS A 93 -5.55 -5.57 10.08
C CYS A 93 -5.61 -4.23 9.34
N ALA A 94 -6.12 -3.20 10.01
CA ALA A 94 -6.05 -1.82 9.56
C ALA A 94 -5.64 -0.90 10.72
N GLU A 95 -4.62 -0.08 10.51
CA GLU A 95 -3.99 0.74 11.54
C GLU A 95 -3.72 2.15 11.04
N ARG A 96 -3.79 3.10 11.97
CA ARG A 96 -3.26 4.43 11.84
C ARG A 96 -1.88 4.49 12.49
N LEU A 97 -0.91 4.96 11.72
CA LEU A 97 0.45 5.16 12.17
C LEU A 97 0.74 6.66 12.37
N ASP A 98 1.80 6.97 13.12
CA ASP A 98 2.33 8.31 13.21
C ASP A 98 2.92 8.74 11.85
N PRO A 99 2.39 9.81 11.22
CA PRO A 99 2.90 10.29 9.93
C PRO A 99 4.32 10.87 10.01
N LEU A 100 4.74 11.34 11.20
CA LEU A 100 6.07 11.91 11.44
C LEU A 100 7.12 10.82 11.69
N ASP A 101 6.70 9.61 12.05
CA ASP A 101 7.61 8.48 12.20
C ASP A 101 8.11 8.01 10.82
N THR A 102 9.43 8.02 10.66
CA THR A 102 10.12 7.62 9.42
C THR A 102 10.68 6.20 9.47
N SER A 103 10.50 5.48 10.57
CA SER A 103 10.89 4.08 10.70
C SER A 103 10.11 3.19 9.73
N ARG A 104 10.72 2.06 9.34
CA ARG A 104 10.13 1.07 8.43
C ARG A 104 8.75 0.63 8.91
N PHE A 105 8.62 0.30 10.19
CA PHE A 105 7.38 -0.22 10.76
C PHE A 105 6.40 0.88 11.13
N GLY A 106 6.89 2.06 11.52
CA GLY A 106 6.05 3.13 12.06
C GLY A 106 5.47 2.81 13.42
N SER A 107 5.21 3.86 14.19
CA SER A 107 4.54 3.80 15.48
C SER A 107 3.03 3.75 15.25
N VAL A 108 2.36 2.73 15.78
CA VAL A 108 0.90 2.61 15.72
C VAL A 108 0.28 3.60 16.70
N LEU A 109 -0.56 4.49 16.20
CA LEU A 109 -1.37 5.40 17.01
C LEU A 109 -2.71 4.74 17.39
N GLU A 110 -3.30 3.99 16.45
CA GLU A 110 -4.61 3.38 16.61
C GLU A 110 -4.73 2.14 15.70
N THR A 111 -5.37 1.10 16.21
CA THR A 111 -5.79 -0.07 15.42
C THR A 111 -7.29 0.02 15.22
N PHE A 112 -7.75 0.27 14.00
CA PHE A 112 -9.18 0.37 13.70
C PHE A 112 -9.87 -0.99 13.83
N TRP A 113 -9.19 -2.03 13.36
CA TRP A 113 -9.62 -3.41 13.48
C TRP A 113 -8.45 -4.35 13.21
N ALA A 114 -8.43 -5.49 13.91
CA ALA A 114 -7.55 -6.60 13.64
C ALA A 114 -8.34 -7.90 13.77
N ARG A 115 -8.03 -8.89 12.93
CA ARG A 115 -8.55 -10.25 13.07
C ARG A 115 -7.96 -10.86 14.34
N ASP A 116 -8.82 -11.45 15.17
CA ASP A 116 -8.37 -12.21 16.34
C ASP A 116 -7.42 -13.33 15.90
N GLU A 117 -6.26 -13.44 16.54
CA GLU A 117 -5.24 -14.46 16.23
C GLU A 117 -5.59 -15.85 16.81
N THR A 118 -6.76 -16.00 17.44
CA THR A 118 -7.26 -17.26 18.00
C THR A 118 -8.17 -17.98 17.00
N ALA A 119 -7.56 -18.76 16.09
CA ALA A 119 -8.20 -19.90 15.43
C ALA A 119 -7.15 -20.98 15.11
#